data_AF-E9H9M0-F1
#
_entry.id   AF-E9H9M0-F1
#
_cell.length_a   1.000
_cell.length_b   1.000
_cell.length_c   1.000
_cell.angle_alpha   90.00
_cell.angle_beta   90.00
_cell.angle_gamma   90.00
#
_symmetry.space_group_name_H-M   'P 1'
#
loop_
_entity.id
_entity.type
_entity.pdbx_description
1 polymer ?
#
loop_
_entity_poly.entity_id
_entity_poly.type
_entity_poly.pdbx_seq_one_letter_code
_entity_poly.pdbx_strand_id
1 'polypeptide(L)'
;MSSEQGSWSNIVFRCAVATGAHPIDLTKTLIQLGHEPLAPVPTRTFFGRPALGLPNVFQYIGYIKKRDGFFGLYRGLGPKMCATIIKGMAFQKATELFIVHVEGKKEKKRDPFTADDEEEEEEVAADETFSTFALTLARNITATTASIIASQPFHVIAVRTMAQFVGEEQKYTGVFASAKEIYHESGIAGFFQGVTPRIIGELLALVLASSASFTVSTYILGDPRYRATLKTTFGFLSTSLTYPFHVVSACMAVNNSGLAAGQPPHMPIYVNWTDCWSHLSRNNQLKRGSSIVWRYYTGTTAVLRPN
;
A
#
# COMPACT_ATOMS: atom_id res chain seq x y z
N MET A 1 5.60 -10.43 31.45
CA MET A 1 4.75 -11.47 30.81
C MET A 1 3.45 -10.90 30.25
N SER A 2 2.72 -9.98 30.92
CA SER A 2 1.49 -9.41 30.33
C SER A 2 1.72 -8.40 29.19
N SER A 3 2.84 -7.65 29.19
CA SER A 3 3.20 -6.71 28.13
C SER A 3 3.52 -7.37 26.78
N GLU A 4 4.12 -8.57 26.81
CA GLU A 4 4.33 -9.37 25.60
C GLU A 4 2.99 -9.91 25.06
N GLN A 5 2.08 -10.31 25.94
CA GLN A 5 0.81 -10.93 25.55
C GLN A 5 -0.11 -9.96 24.79
N GLY A 6 -0.11 -8.67 25.16
CA GLY A 6 -0.78 -7.60 24.41
C GLY A 6 -0.10 -7.23 23.08
N SER A 7 1.22 -7.43 22.98
CA SER A 7 1.96 -7.26 21.72
C SER A 7 1.65 -8.39 20.74
N TRP A 8 1.65 -9.64 21.23
CA TRP A 8 1.34 -10.83 20.44
C TRP A 8 -0.11 -10.85 19.95
N SER A 9 -1.09 -10.46 20.77
CA SER A 9 -2.50 -10.40 20.34
C SER A 9 -2.71 -9.42 19.18
N ASN A 10 -2.07 -8.24 19.24
CA ASN A 10 -2.12 -7.24 18.18
C ASN A 10 -1.46 -7.72 16.88
N ILE A 11 -0.33 -8.43 16.97
CA ILE A 11 0.33 -9.02 15.81
C ILE A 11 -0.54 -10.11 15.18
N VAL A 12 -1.09 -11.01 16.00
CA VAL A 12 -1.98 -12.08 15.55
C VAL A 12 -3.22 -11.51 14.87
N PHE A 13 -3.85 -10.50 15.46
CA PHE A 13 -5.01 -9.82 14.87
C PHE A 13 -4.66 -9.19 13.50
N ARG A 14 -3.54 -8.48 13.40
CA ARG A 14 -3.08 -7.87 12.13
C ARG A 14 -2.83 -8.93 11.06
N CYS A 15 -2.18 -10.05 11.42
CA CYS A 15 -1.95 -11.15 10.50
C CYS A 15 -3.27 -11.81 10.07
N ALA A 16 -4.23 -11.98 10.98
CA ALA A 16 -5.55 -12.54 10.67
C ALA A 16 -6.33 -11.65 9.71
N VAL A 17 -6.39 -10.34 9.97
CA VAL A 17 -7.04 -9.35 9.09
C VAL A 17 -6.36 -9.33 7.72
N ALA A 18 -5.02 -9.29 7.68
CA ALA A 18 -4.28 -9.28 6.42
C ALA A 18 -4.50 -10.58 5.62
N THR A 19 -4.56 -11.73 6.29
CA THR A 19 -4.84 -13.01 5.64
C THR A 19 -6.27 -13.04 5.09
N GLY A 20 -7.26 -12.58 5.85
CA GLY A 20 -8.65 -12.50 5.39
C GLY A 20 -8.84 -11.55 4.21
N ALA A 21 -8.12 -10.42 4.19
CA ALA A 21 -8.16 -9.43 3.12
C ALA A 21 -7.29 -9.80 1.90
N HIS A 22 -6.42 -10.81 2.00
CA HIS A 22 -5.44 -11.13 0.95
C HIS A 22 -6.05 -11.41 -0.44
N PRO A 23 -7.21 -12.10 -0.58
CA PRO A 23 -7.87 -12.26 -1.89
C PRO A 23 -8.17 -10.92 -2.59
N ILE A 24 -8.52 -9.89 -1.81
CA ILE A 24 -8.76 -8.52 -2.32
C ILE A 24 -7.42 -7.89 -2.72
N ASP A 25 -6.38 -8.02 -1.91
CA ASP A 25 -5.04 -7.50 -2.20
C ASP A 25 -4.44 -8.12 -3.47
N LEU A 26 -4.55 -9.43 -3.65
CA LEU A 26 -4.13 -10.15 -4.85
C LEU A 26 -4.82 -9.55 -6.09
N THR A 27 -6.15 -9.50 -6.06
CA THR A 27 -6.94 -9.01 -7.18
C THR A 27 -6.64 -7.54 -7.48
N LYS A 28 -6.53 -6.71 -6.45
CA LYS A 28 -6.17 -5.29 -6.59
C LYS A 28 -4.79 -5.12 -7.19
N THR A 29 -3.81 -5.93 -6.79
CA THR A 29 -2.46 -5.91 -7.36
C THR A 29 -2.49 -6.25 -8.84
N LEU A 30 -3.23 -7.29 -9.25
CA LEU A 30 -3.37 -7.67 -10.67
C LEU A 30 -4.02 -6.56 -11.50
N ILE A 31 -5.05 -5.89 -10.95
CA ILE A 31 -5.69 -4.74 -11.58
C ILE A 31 -4.72 -3.57 -11.74
N GLN A 32 -3.88 -3.29 -10.73
CA GLN A 32 -2.87 -2.22 -10.80
C GLN A 32 -1.86 -2.48 -11.92
N LEU A 33 -1.49 -3.75 -12.12
CA LEU A 33 -0.63 -4.19 -13.22
C LEU A 33 -1.34 -4.14 -14.59
N GLY A 34 -2.65 -3.91 -14.62
CA GLY A 34 -3.44 -3.80 -15.86
C GLY A 34 -3.99 -5.13 -16.37
N HIS A 35 -3.96 -6.19 -15.56
CA HIS A 35 -4.55 -7.47 -15.94
C HIS A 35 -6.07 -7.47 -15.72
N GLU A 36 -6.82 -7.57 -16.82
CA GLU A 36 -8.29 -7.64 -16.85
C GLU A 36 -8.73 -8.87 -17.66
N PRO A 37 -8.86 -10.05 -17.04
CA PRO A 37 -9.15 -11.30 -17.77
C PRO A 37 -10.59 -11.40 -18.26
N LEU A 38 -11.48 -10.55 -17.76
CA LEU A 38 -12.90 -10.56 -18.08
C LEU A 38 -13.25 -9.32 -18.92
N ALA A 39 -13.96 -9.52 -20.02
CA ALA A 39 -14.32 -8.45 -20.94
C ALA A 39 -15.22 -7.39 -20.27
N PRO A 40 -15.06 -6.11 -20.61
CA PRO A 40 -15.93 -5.06 -20.11
C PRO A 40 -17.34 -5.19 -20.70
N VAL A 41 -18.35 -4.88 -19.90
CA VAL A 41 -19.77 -4.95 -20.30
C VAL A 41 -20.37 -3.54 -20.41
N PRO A 42 -21.25 -3.27 -21.39
CA PRO A 42 -21.96 -2.00 -21.47
C PRO A 42 -22.76 -1.74 -20.19
N THR A 43 -22.58 -0.56 -19.60
CA THR A 43 -23.26 -0.12 -18.37
C THR A 43 -23.54 1.37 -18.41
N ARG A 44 -24.15 1.89 -17.34
CA ARG A 44 -24.30 3.32 -17.10
C ARG A 44 -23.54 3.72 -15.85
N THR A 45 -22.90 4.89 -15.92
CA THR A 45 -22.33 5.55 -14.76
C THR A 45 -23.43 5.94 -13.76
N PHE A 46 -23.04 6.33 -12.54
CA PHE A 46 -23.98 6.81 -11.51
C PHE A 46 -24.87 7.97 -12.02
N PHE A 47 -24.35 8.82 -12.91
CA PHE A 47 -25.07 9.93 -13.54
C PHE A 47 -25.76 9.55 -14.87
N GLY A 48 -25.95 8.25 -15.15
CA GLY A 48 -26.67 7.77 -16.32
C GLY A 48 -25.91 7.80 -17.65
N ARG A 49 -24.65 8.27 -17.67
CA ARG A 49 -23.84 8.30 -18.91
C ARG A 49 -23.46 6.87 -19.34
N PRO A 50 -23.54 6.52 -20.64
CA PRO A 50 -23.06 5.24 -21.16
C PRO A 50 -21.56 5.05 -20.88
N ALA A 51 -21.18 3.88 -20.38
CA ALA A 51 -19.80 3.52 -20.12
C ALA A 51 -19.59 2.01 -20.28
N LEU A 52 -18.33 1.58 -20.41
CA LEU A 52 -17.95 0.18 -20.33
C LEU A 52 -17.54 -0.14 -18.88
N GLY A 53 -18.28 -1.03 -18.23
CA GLY A 53 -18.04 -1.46 -16.85
C GLY A 53 -17.08 -2.64 -16.83
N LEU A 54 -16.02 -2.55 -16.03
CA LEU A 54 -15.17 -3.68 -15.71
C LEU A 54 -15.78 -4.48 -14.56
N PRO A 55 -15.57 -5.81 -14.51
CA PRO A 55 -16.03 -6.62 -13.40
C PRO A 55 -15.48 -6.13 -12.07
N ASN A 56 -16.31 -6.23 -11.03
CA ASN A 56 -15.89 -5.85 -9.70
C ASN A 56 -14.84 -6.84 -9.15
N VAL A 57 -14.14 -6.43 -8.09
CA VAL A 57 -13.10 -7.26 -7.47
C VAL A 57 -13.63 -8.62 -7.01
N PHE A 58 -14.90 -8.74 -6.59
CA PHE A 58 -15.46 -10.01 -6.15
C PHE A 58 -15.71 -10.99 -7.30
N GLN A 59 -16.14 -10.50 -8.46
CA GLN A 59 -16.24 -11.31 -9.68
C GLN A 59 -14.86 -11.82 -10.11
N TYR A 60 -13.84 -10.98 -9.99
CA TYR A 60 -12.48 -11.36 -10.30
C TYR A 60 -11.91 -12.37 -9.27
N ILE A 61 -12.17 -12.21 -7.97
CA ILE A 61 -11.88 -13.23 -6.96
C ILE A 61 -12.55 -14.57 -7.32
N GLY A 62 -13.81 -14.53 -7.74
CA GLY A 62 -14.53 -15.72 -8.20
C GLY A 62 -13.87 -16.39 -9.41
N TYR A 63 -13.39 -15.59 -10.37
CA TYR A 63 -12.61 -16.07 -11.51
C TYR A 63 -11.29 -16.75 -11.08
N ILE A 64 -10.51 -16.11 -10.21
CA ILE A 64 -9.25 -16.66 -9.68
C ILE A 64 -9.53 -17.98 -8.97
N LYS A 65 -10.56 -18.03 -8.11
CA LYS A 65 -10.95 -19.25 -7.39
C LYS A 65 -11.36 -20.38 -8.34
N LYS A 66 -12.03 -20.06 -9.45
CA LYS A 66 -12.44 -21.04 -10.46
C LYS A 66 -11.24 -21.59 -11.25
N ARG A 67 -10.24 -20.75 -11.52
CA ARG A 67 -9.05 -21.11 -12.30
C ARG A 67 -7.99 -21.84 -11.47
N ASP A 68 -7.59 -21.26 -10.33
CA ASP A 68 -6.44 -21.72 -9.51
C ASP A 68 -6.87 -22.36 -8.17
N GLY A 69 -8.18 -22.51 -7.94
CA GLY A 69 -8.72 -23.03 -6.69
C GLY A 69 -8.66 -22.03 -5.53
N PHE A 70 -9.07 -22.48 -4.34
CA PHE A 70 -9.11 -21.64 -3.14
C PHE A 70 -7.72 -21.16 -2.71
N PHE A 71 -6.72 -22.05 -2.72
CA PHE A 71 -5.35 -21.71 -2.33
C PHE A 71 -4.66 -20.76 -3.33
N GLY A 72 -5.10 -20.72 -4.59
CA GLY A 72 -4.65 -19.74 -5.58
C GLY A 72 -4.88 -18.29 -5.15
N LEU A 73 -5.94 -18.03 -4.37
CA LEU A 73 -6.23 -16.70 -3.82
C LEU A 73 -5.17 -16.22 -2.81
N TYR A 74 -4.36 -17.12 -2.28
CA TYR A 74 -3.34 -16.83 -1.26
C TYR A 74 -1.92 -16.78 -1.83
N ARG A 75 -1.78 -16.72 -3.17
CA ARG A 75 -0.50 -16.51 -3.84
C ARG A 75 0.15 -15.21 -3.35
N GLY A 76 1.41 -15.28 -2.92
CA GLY A 76 2.16 -14.13 -2.40
C GLY A 76 1.90 -13.77 -0.93
N LEU A 77 1.03 -14.51 -0.21
CA LEU A 77 0.73 -14.24 1.20
C LEU A 77 1.98 -14.31 2.10
N GLY A 78 2.80 -15.34 1.96
CA GLY A 78 4.01 -15.52 2.79
C GLY A 78 4.95 -14.31 2.76
N PRO A 79 5.47 -13.91 1.58
CA PRO A 79 6.28 -12.70 1.45
C PRO A 79 5.57 -11.42 1.94
N LYS A 80 4.24 -11.31 1.72
CA LYS A 80 3.44 -10.18 2.21
C LYS A 80 3.39 -10.11 3.75
N MET A 81 3.27 -11.25 4.42
CA MET A 81 3.34 -11.32 5.88
C MET A 81 4.72 -10.89 6.38
N CYS A 82 5.80 -11.40 5.78
CA CYS A 82 7.17 -10.97 6.11
C CYS A 82 7.33 -9.46 5.94
N ALA A 83 6.86 -8.89 4.81
CA ALA A 83 6.91 -7.45 4.57
C ALA A 83 6.17 -6.65 5.65
N THR A 84 5.01 -7.13 6.09
CA THR A 84 4.17 -6.46 7.08
C THR A 84 4.82 -6.48 8.47
N ILE A 85 5.36 -7.63 8.88
CA ILE A 85 6.05 -7.80 10.16
C ILE A 85 7.30 -6.90 10.20
N ILE A 86 8.13 -6.96 9.16
CA ILE A 86 9.37 -6.17 9.08
C ILE A 86 9.06 -4.68 9.02
N LYS A 87 8.02 -4.26 8.28
CA LYS A 87 7.57 -2.86 8.28
C LYS A 87 7.22 -2.40 9.69
N GLY A 88 6.47 -3.20 10.45
CA GLY A 88 6.10 -2.90 11.83
C GLY A 88 7.30 -2.79 12.77
N MET A 89 8.20 -3.78 12.75
CA MET A 89 9.41 -3.78 13.59
C MET A 89 10.34 -2.61 13.27
N ALA A 90 10.58 -2.34 11.99
CA ALA A 90 11.43 -1.24 11.55
C ALA A 90 10.82 0.12 11.92
N PHE A 91 9.50 0.27 11.81
CA PHE A 91 8.80 1.48 12.24
C PHE A 91 8.96 1.73 13.74
N GLN A 92 8.76 0.70 14.57
CA GLN A 92 8.94 0.79 16.02
C GLN A 92 10.38 1.17 16.38
N LYS A 93 11.36 0.44 15.83
CA LYS A 93 12.78 0.70 16.08
C LYS A 93 13.22 2.09 15.63
N ALA A 94 12.78 2.54 14.46
CA ALA A 94 13.09 3.89 13.98
C ALA A 94 12.46 4.98 14.86
N THR A 95 11.26 4.75 15.38
CA THR A 95 10.59 5.65 16.33
C THR A 95 11.36 5.73 17.65
N GLU A 96 11.73 4.58 18.22
CA GLU A 96 12.54 4.48 19.44
C GLU A 96 13.87 5.23 19.29
N LEU A 97 14.60 4.96 18.20
CA LEU A 97 15.87 5.62 17.92
C LEU A 97 15.72 7.13 17.75
N PHE A 98 14.65 7.60 17.10
CA PHE A 98 14.38 9.03 16.94
C PHE A 98 14.12 9.70 18.29
N ILE A 99 13.30 9.09 19.16
CA ILE A 99 13.00 9.62 20.49
C ILE A 99 14.28 9.75 21.33
N VAL A 100 15.13 8.72 21.32
CA VAL A 100 16.36 8.70 22.12
C VAL A 100 17.39 9.71 21.59
N HIS A 101 17.63 9.75 20.27
CA HIS A 101 18.74 10.53 19.71
C HIS A 101 18.36 11.96 19.32
N VAL A 102 17.09 12.22 18.98
CA VAL A 102 16.63 13.53 18.51
C VAL A 102 15.86 14.26 19.61
N GLU A 103 14.92 13.59 20.28
CA GLU A 103 14.17 14.22 21.38
C GLU A 103 14.96 14.24 22.70
N GLY A 104 16.04 13.46 22.80
CA GLY A 104 16.88 13.37 24.01
C GLY A 104 16.15 12.77 25.22
N LYS A 105 14.95 12.21 25.03
CA LYS A 105 14.17 11.57 26.09
C LYS A 105 14.73 10.17 26.33
N LYS A 106 15.17 9.87 27.56
CA LYS A 106 15.55 8.52 27.96
C LYS A 106 14.33 7.60 27.85
N GLU A 107 14.56 6.33 27.47
CA GLU A 107 13.52 5.29 27.49
C GLU A 107 12.77 5.33 28.83
N LYS A 108 11.48 5.74 28.82
CA LYS A 108 10.57 5.32 29.89
C LYS A 108 10.36 3.82 29.67
N LYS A 109 10.90 2.97 30.56
CA LYS A 109 10.35 1.60 30.70
C LYS A 109 8.86 1.78 31.00
N ARG A 110 7.99 1.30 30.11
CA ARG A 110 6.54 1.27 30.33
C ARG A 110 6.25 0.43 31.59
N ASP A 111 5.91 1.09 32.69
CA ASP A 111 5.31 0.45 33.86
C ASP A 111 3.81 0.23 33.58
N PRO A 112 3.28 -1.02 33.60
CA PRO A 112 1.90 -1.31 33.19
C PRO A 112 0.79 -0.88 34.18
N PHE A 113 1.08 -0.07 35.20
CA PHE A 113 0.11 0.23 36.28
C PHE A 113 -0.20 1.72 36.50
N THR A 114 0.30 2.62 35.65
CA THR A 114 -0.31 3.95 35.53
C THR A 114 -1.14 3.96 34.25
N ALA A 115 -2.46 3.99 34.45
CA ALA A 115 -3.46 4.12 33.41
C ALA A 115 -3.49 5.57 32.91
N ASP A 116 -2.34 6.05 32.43
CA ASP A 116 -2.13 7.44 32.00
C ASP A 116 -2.16 7.53 30.47
N ASP A 117 -2.82 6.59 29.79
CA ASP A 117 -3.13 6.73 28.36
C ASP A 117 -4.10 7.91 28.15
N GLU A 118 -4.89 8.28 29.16
CA GLU A 118 -5.72 9.51 29.15
C GLU A 118 -4.89 10.76 29.54
N GLU A 119 -3.96 10.66 30.49
CA GLU A 119 -3.16 11.82 30.96
C GLU A 119 -2.01 12.22 30.01
N GLU A 120 -1.34 11.29 29.31
CA GLU A 120 -0.33 11.64 28.28
C GLU A 120 -0.97 12.18 26.97
N GLU A 121 -2.21 11.80 26.65
CA GLU A 121 -2.98 12.43 25.56
C GLU A 121 -3.55 13.80 26.00
N GLU A 122 -3.93 13.99 27.28
CA GLU A 122 -4.40 15.27 27.82
C GLU A 122 -3.29 16.32 28.04
N GLU A 123 -2.09 15.95 28.49
CA GLU A 123 -0.97 16.91 28.64
C GLU A 123 -0.40 17.38 27.30
N VAL A 124 -0.40 16.53 26.27
CA VAL A 124 -0.06 16.94 24.89
C VAL A 124 -1.21 17.73 24.26
N ALA A 125 -2.44 17.53 24.74
CA ALA A 125 -3.62 18.21 24.20
C ALA A 125 -3.80 19.67 24.63
N ALA A 126 -3.16 20.11 25.73
CA ALA A 126 -3.42 21.42 26.31
C ALA A 126 -2.80 22.60 25.52
N ASP A 127 -1.72 22.38 24.77
CA ASP A 127 -1.25 23.35 23.75
C ASP A 127 -0.26 22.68 22.77
N GLU A 128 -0.75 22.06 21.68
CA GLU A 128 0.13 21.62 20.59
C GLU A 128 0.71 22.84 19.87
N THR A 129 1.81 23.35 20.40
CA THR A 129 2.63 24.33 19.68
C THR A 129 3.09 23.72 18.36
N PHE A 130 3.20 24.52 17.31
CA PHE A 130 3.72 24.11 16.00
C PHE A 130 5.03 23.28 16.08
N SER A 131 5.87 23.55 17.10
CA SER A 131 7.08 22.79 17.42
C SER A 131 6.82 21.30 17.69
N THR A 132 5.83 20.97 18.53
CA THR A 132 5.46 19.59 18.88
C THR A 132 4.91 18.84 17.68
N PHE A 133 4.10 19.53 16.86
CA PHE A 133 3.62 18.99 15.59
C PHE A 133 4.78 18.70 14.63
N ALA A 134 5.70 19.66 14.43
CA ALA A 134 6.83 19.52 13.52
C ALA A 134 7.74 18.36 13.93
N LEU A 135 8.03 18.22 15.23
CA LEU A 135 8.82 17.12 15.78
C LEU A 135 8.14 15.76 15.58
N THR A 136 6.83 15.68 15.86
CA THR A 136 6.04 14.46 15.65
C THR A 136 5.98 14.07 14.17
N LEU A 137 5.84 15.04 13.28
CA LEU A 137 5.87 14.81 11.83
C LEU A 137 7.24 14.31 11.37
N ALA A 138 8.33 14.93 11.83
CA ALA A 138 9.70 14.50 11.52
C ALA A 138 9.96 13.05 11.98
N ARG A 139 9.53 12.71 13.20
CA ARG A 139 9.58 11.35 13.73
C ARG A 139 8.84 10.36 12.82
N ASN A 140 7.60 10.68 12.44
CA ASN A 140 6.79 9.82 11.58
C ASN A 140 7.36 9.68 10.17
N ILE A 141 7.99 10.72 9.61
CA ILE A 141 8.67 10.67 8.31
C ILE A 141 9.86 9.72 8.37
N THR A 142 10.71 9.86 9.39
CA THR A 142 11.87 8.98 9.59
C THR A 142 11.44 7.53 9.77
N ALA A 143 10.47 7.28 10.64
CA ALA A 143 9.96 5.94 10.92
C ALA A 143 9.31 5.29 9.69
N THR A 144 8.49 6.06 8.96
CA THR A 144 7.87 5.59 7.70
C THR A 144 8.93 5.25 6.66
N THR A 145 9.91 6.12 6.44
CA THR A 145 10.97 5.90 5.45
C THR A 145 11.80 4.66 5.76
N ALA A 146 12.27 4.51 7.00
CA ALA A 146 13.02 3.33 7.44
C ALA A 146 12.20 2.05 7.28
N SER A 147 10.90 2.09 7.62
CA SER A 147 10.01 0.94 7.49
C SER A 147 9.78 0.50 6.05
N ILE A 148 9.68 1.46 5.11
CA ILE A 148 9.54 1.16 3.68
C ILE A 148 10.81 0.51 3.16
N ILE A 149 11.98 1.10 3.44
CA ILE A 149 13.27 0.57 2.98
C ILE A 149 13.49 -0.86 3.49
N ALA A 150 13.24 -1.10 4.78
CA ALA A 150 13.41 -2.42 5.39
C ALA A 150 12.44 -3.48 4.82
N SER A 151 11.18 -3.09 4.55
CA SER A 151 10.16 -4.02 4.05
C SER A 151 10.12 -4.17 2.53
N GLN A 152 10.83 -3.33 1.78
CA GLN A 152 10.78 -3.28 0.32
C GLN A 152 11.15 -4.61 -0.37
N PRO A 153 12.21 -5.33 0.03
CA PRO A 153 12.56 -6.61 -0.62
C PRO A 153 11.42 -7.63 -0.59
N PHE A 154 10.77 -7.78 0.56
CA PHE A 154 9.64 -8.69 0.74
C PHE A 154 8.38 -8.22 0.01
N HIS A 155 8.18 -6.91 -0.08
CA HIS A 155 7.11 -6.34 -0.89
C HIS A 155 7.29 -6.66 -2.37
N VAL A 156 8.50 -6.50 -2.92
CA VAL A 156 8.78 -6.85 -4.33
C VAL A 156 8.55 -8.35 -4.58
N ILE A 157 9.02 -9.21 -3.67
CA ILE A 157 8.75 -10.66 -3.77
C ILE A 157 7.24 -10.91 -3.78
N ALA A 158 6.48 -10.30 -2.86
CA ALA A 158 5.02 -10.49 -2.80
C ALA A 158 4.34 -10.08 -4.12
N VAL A 159 4.65 -8.89 -4.65
CA VAL A 159 4.07 -8.38 -5.90
C VAL A 159 4.43 -9.27 -7.08
N ARG A 160 5.70 -9.69 -7.22
CA ARG A 160 6.12 -10.60 -8.28
C ARG A 160 5.46 -11.97 -8.15
N THR A 161 5.36 -12.53 -6.95
CA THR A 161 4.66 -13.79 -6.73
C THR A 161 3.18 -13.68 -7.12
N MET A 162 2.49 -12.58 -6.77
CA MET A 162 1.11 -12.32 -7.20
C MET A 162 0.99 -12.18 -8.73
N ALA A 163 1.91 -11.45 -9.36
CA ALA A 163 1.92 -11.14 -10.79
C ALA A 163 2.06 -12.37 -11.70
N GLN A 164 2.68 -13.45 -11.22
CA GLN A 164 2.75 -14.74 -11.95
C GLN A 164 1.39 -15.32 -12.33
N PHE A 165 0.31 -14.90 -11.66
CA PHE A 165 -1.04 -15.28 -12.05
C PHE A 165 -1.33 -14.94 -13.52
N VAL A 166 -0.75 -13.85 -14.05
CA VAL A 166 -1.01 -13.36 -15.41
C VAL A 166 -0.51 -14.35 -16.47
N GLY A 167 0.73 -14.84 -16.35
CA GLY A 167 1.36 -15.74 -17.31
C GLY A 167 1.28 -17.23 -16.95
N GLU A 168 0.60 -17.58 -15.87
CA GLU A 168 0.57 -18.95 -15.31
C GLU A 168 1.96 -19.49 -14.92
N GLU A 169 2.84 -18.57 -14.51
CA GLU A 169 4.25 -18.83 -14.25
C GLU A 169 4.48 -19.43 -12.86
N GLN A 170 5.55 -20.23 -12.71
CA GLN A 170 5.95 -20.87 -11.44
C GLN A 170 7.39 -20.51 -11.02
N LYS A 171 7.82 -19.28 -11.33
CA LYS A 171 9.18 -18.76 -11.12
C LYS A 171 9.51 -18.44 -9.65
N TYR A 172 8.56 -17.92 -8.90
CA TYR A 172 8.69 -17.39 -7.55
C TYR A 172 7.95 -18.31 -6.56
N THR A 173 8.66 -19.36 -6.11
CA THR A 173 8.15 -20.42 -5.23
C THR A 173 8.64 -20.22 -3.79
N GLY A 174 7.88 -19.48 -2.98
CA GLY A 174 8.24 -19.17 -1.60
C GLY A 174 9.30 -18.06 -1.47
N VAL A 175 9.58 -17.61 -0.24
CA VAL A 175 10.36 -16.39 0.00
C VAL A 175 11.82 -16.52 -0.44
N PHE A 176 12.51 -17.59 -0.02
CA PHE A 176 13.95 -17.76 -0.26
C PHE A 176 14.29 -18.06 -1.71
N ALA A 177 13.56 -18.96 -2.36
CA ALA A 177 13.77 -19.26 -3.78
C ALA A 177 13.50 -18.01 -4.62
N SER A 178 12.44 -17.26 -4.31
CA SER A 178 12.16 -16.00 -5.00
C SER A 178 13.25 -14.96 -4.80
N ALA A 179 13.79 -14.84 -3.58
CA ALA A 179 14.90 -13.93 -3.33
C ALA A 179 16.15 -14.32 -4.14
N LYS A 180 16.49 -15.62 -4.19
CA LYS A 180 17.60 -16.12 -4.99
C LYS A 180 17.42 -15.78 -6.48
N GLU A 181 16.20 -15.99 -6.99
CA GLU A 181 15.87 -15.69 -8.38
C GLU A 181 16.04 -14.20 -8.70
N ILE A 182 15.46 -13.32 -7.87
CA ILE A 182 15.59 -11.86 -8.05
C ILE A 182 17.06 -11.43 -8.02
N TYR A 183 17.84 -11.98 -7.10
CA TYR A 183 19.27 -11.66 -6.99
C TYR A 183 20.05 -12.11 -8.22
N HIS A 184 19.74 -13.28 -8.77
CA HIS A 184 20.39 -13.78 -9.98
C HIS A 184 20.05 -12.95 -11.23
N GLU A 185 18.81 -12.49 -11.37
CA GLU A 185 18.34 -11.78 -12.56
C GLU A 185 18.65 -10.27 -12.56
N SER A 186 18.51 -9.62 -11.39
CA SER A 186 18.52 -8.15 -11.28
C SER A 186 19.43 -7.65 -10.16
N GLY A 187 20.15 -8.55 -9.48
CA GLY A 187 20.98 -8.22 -8.33
C GLY A 187 20.19 -7.55 -7.19
N ILE A 188 20.90 -6.76 -6.39
CA ILE A 188 20.32 -6.05 -5.24
C ILE A 188 19.28 -5.02 -5.71
N ALA A 189 19.50 -4.37 -6.85
CA ALA A 189 18.58 -3.36 -7.40
C ALA A 189 17.18 -3.93 -7.69
N GLY A 190 17.09 -5.23 -8.00
CA GLY A 190 15.81 -5.93 -8.21
C GLY A 190 14.88 -5.84 -7.00
N PHE A 191 15.41 -5.89 -5.78
CA PHE A 191 14.62 -5.82 -4.55
C PHE A 191 14.07 -4.44 -4.22
N PHE A 192 14.62 -3.38 -4.84
CA PHE A 192 14.24 -1.99 -4.60
C PHE A 192 13.49 -1.36 -5.77
N GLN A 193 13.11 -2.16 -6.76
CA GLN A 193 12.26 -1.71 -7.86
C GLN A 193 10.94 -1.13 -7.35
N GLY A 194 10.57 0.05 -7.84
CA GLY A 194 9.37 0.77 -7.43
C GLY A 194 9.42 1.42 -6.03
N VAL A 195 10.59 1.45 -5.36
CA VAL A 195 10.71 2.06 -4.02
C VAL A 195 10.51 3.58 -4.04
N THR A 196 11.02 4.27 -5.06
CA THR A 196 10.94 5.73 -5.18
C THR A 196 9.50 6.24 -5.22
N PRO A 197 8.62 5.79 -6.14
CA PRO A 197 7.23 6.22 -6.13
C PRO A 197 6.52 5.80 -4.84
N ARG A 198 6.87 4.64 -4.23
CA ARG A 198 6.28 4.21 -2.95
C ARG A 198 6.58 5.17 -1.81
N ILE A 199 7.85 5.56 -1.63
CA ILE A 199 8.26 6.51 -0.59
C ILE A 199 7.56 7.84 -0.81
N ILE A 200 7.56 8.36 -2.05
CA ILE A 200 6.89 9.63 -2.37
C ILE A 200 5.39 9.56 -2.02
N GLY A 201 4.70 8.50 -2.45
CA GLY A 201 3.27 8.33 -2.19
C GLY A 201 2.92 8.21 -0.70
N GLU A 202 3.69 7.41 0.06
CA GLU A 202 3.46 7.22 1.50
C GLU A 202 3.80 8.49 2.31
N LEU A 203 4.91 9.18 1.98
CA LEU A 203 5.28 10.42 2.68
C LEU A 203 4.35 11.59 2.36
N LEU A 204 3.94 11.75 1.09
CA LEU A 204 2.94 12.75 0.73
C LEU A 204 1.61 12.50 1.45
N ALA A 205 1.17 11.24 1.53
CA ALA A 205 -0.06 10.91 2.24
C ALA A 205 0.03 11.24 3.73
N LEU A 206 1.16 10.92 4.36
CA LEU A 206 1.43 11.20 5.76
C LEU A 206 1.44 12.70 6.05
N VAL A 207 2.17 13.48 5.26
CA VAL A 207 2.28 14.93 5.43
C VAL A 207 0.92 15.59 5.23
N LEU A 208 0.22 15.27 4.13
CA LEU A 208 -1.11 15.81 3.86
C LEU A 208 -2.11 15.49 4.99
N ALA A 209 -2.13 14.24 5.45
CA ALA A 209 -3.05 13.83 6.50
C ALA A 209 -2.73 14.50 7.84
N SER A 210 -1.44 14.57 8.20
CA SER A 210 -1.00 15.17 9.47
C SER A 210 -1.24 16.67 9.49
N SER A 211 -0.88 17.38 8.41
CA SER A 211 -1.09 18.82 8.28
C SER A 211 -2.57 19.19 8.24
N ALA A 212 -3.40 18.46 7.49
CA ALA A 212 -4.84 18.70 7.44
C ALA A 212 -5.51 18.43 8.79
N SER A 213 -5.16 17.31 9.44
CA SER A 213 -5.68 16.98 10.77
C SER A 213 -5.32 18.04 11.79
N PHE A 214 -4.06 18.48 11.84
CA PHE A 214 -3.59 19.53 12.74
C PHE A 214 -4.33 20.85 12.50
N THR A 215 -4.43 21.27 11.23
CA THR A 215 -5.09 22.54 10.87
C THR A 215 -6.55 22.54 11.30
N VAL A 216 -7.29 21.46 11.04
CA VAL A 216 -8.71 21.38 11.38
C VAL A 216 -8.93 21.23 12.89
N SER A 217 -8.12 20.42 13.58
CA SER A 217 -8.26 20.28 15.02
C SER A 217 -7.97 21.57 15.77
N THR A 218 -6.93 22.30 15.35
CA THR A 218 -6.43 23.47 16.08
C THR A 218 -7.20 24.74 15.73
N TYR A 219 -7.52 24.96 14.45
CA TYR A 219 -8.13 26.23 14.00
C TYR A 219 -9.64 26.19 13.79
N ILE A 220 -10.24 25.01 13.57
CA ILE A 220 -11.67 24.92 13.22
C ILE A 220 -12.51 24.39 14.39
N LEU A 221 -12.15 23.23 14.92
CA LEU A 221 -12.99 22.56 15.92
C LEU A 221 -12.62 22.90 17.36
N GLY A 222 -11.33 23.15 17.66
CA GLY A 222 -10.85 23.45 19.01
C GLY A 222 -11.07 22.33 20.05
N ASP A 223 -11.72 21.23 19.65
CA ASP A 223 -12.21 20.19 20.53
C ASP A 223 -11.41 18.88 20.30
N PRO A 224 -10.63 18.39 21.29
CA PRO A 224 -9.68 17.29 21.12
C PRO A 224 -10.35 15.96 20.74
N ARG A 225 -11.64 15.79 21.04
CA ARG A 225 -12.43 14.57 20.78
C ARG A 225 -12.43 14.15 19.31
N TYR A 226 -12.38 15.11 18.38
CA TYR A 226 -12.45 14.81 16.95
C TYR A 226 -11.09 14.48 16.32
N ARG A 227 -9.97 14.64 17.05
CA ARG A 227 -8.62 14.49 16.49
C ARG A 227 -8.39 13.10 15.88
N ALA A 228 -8.78 12.04 16.57
CA ALA A 228 -8.64 10.67 16.07
C ALA A 228 -9.47 10.44 14.78
N THR A 229 -10.70 10.95 14.75
CA THR A 229 -11.60 10.85 13.59
C THR A 229 -11.08 11.65 12.40
N LEU A 230 -10.56 12.87 12.62
CA LEU A 230 -9.96 13.71 11.59
C LEU A 230 -8.70 13.06 11.01
N LYS A 231 -7.79 12.57 11.86
CA LYS A 231 -6.58 11.88 11.43
C LYS A 231 -6.91 10.68 10.53
N THR A 232 -7.94 9.91 10.90
CA THR A 232 -8.40 8.77 10.13
C THR A 232 -9.02 9.20 8.79
N THR A 233 -9.91 10.19 8.82
CA THR A 233 -10.58 10.75 7.64
C THR A 233 -9.57 11.32 6.64
N PHE A 234 -8.70 12.22 7.09
CA PHE A 234 -7.65 12.81 6.26
C PHE A 234 -6.61 11.78 5.80
N GLY A 235 -6.37 10.72 6.59
CA GLY A 235 -5.57 9.57 6.16
C GLY A 235 -6.15 8.89 4.91
N PHE A 236 -7.45 8.59 4.90
CA PHE A 236 -8.12 8.00 3.74
C PHE A 236 -8.13 8.94 2.53
N LEU A 237 -8.43 10.23 2.73
CA LEU A 237 -8.42 11.22 1.64
C LEU A 237 -7.02 11.33 1.03
N SER A 238 -5.99 11.45 1.88
CA SER A 238 -4.60 11.61 1.42
C SER A 238 -4.12 10.38 0.66
N THR A 239 -4.48 9.17 1.12
CA THR A 239 -4.15 7.92 0.41
C THR A 239 -4.87 7.81 -0.95
N SER A 240 -6.10 8.32 -1.05
CA SER A 240 -6.83 8.38 -2.32
C SER A 240 -6.17 9.33 -3.32
N LEU A 241 -5.65 10.47 -2.84
CA LEU A 241 -4.91 11.44 -3.65
C LEU A 241 -3.56 10.89 -4.12
N THR A 242 -2.84 10.19 -3.26
CA THR A 242 -1.52 9.62 -3.59
C THR A 242 -1.58 8.24 -4.22
N TYR A 243 -2.77 7.68 -4.41
CA TYR A 243 -2.99 6.37 -5.05
C TYR A 243 -2.19 6.14 -6.35
N PRO A 244 -2.05 7.11 -7.27
CA PRO A 244 -1.23 6.96 -8.48
C PRO A 244 0.19 6.45 -8.23
N PHE A 245 0.82 6.89 -7.13
CA PHE A 245 2.16 6.44 -6.77
C PHE A 245 2.22 4.95 -6.42
N HIS A 246 1.14 4.39 -5.83
CA HIS A 246 1.05 2.97 -5.55
C HIS A 246 0.92 2.15 -6.83
N VAL A 247 0.16 2.64 -7.82
CA VAL A 247 0.05 1.98 -9.14
C VAL A 247 1.42 1.96 -9.84
N VAL A 248 2.09 3.11 -9.90
CA VAL A 248 3.43 3.21 -10.51
C VAL A 248 4.44 2.34 -9.77
N SER A 249 4.41 2.30 -8.44
CA SER A 249 5.27 1.42 -7.65
C SER A 249 5.05 -0.07 -7.97
N ALA A 250 3.80 -0.51 -8.08
CA ALA A 250 3.46 -1.88 -8.42
C ALA A 250 3.92 -2.26 -9.84
N CYS A 251 3.68 -1.39 -10.83
CA CYS A 251 4.19 -1.58 -12.19
C CYS A 251 5.71 -1.67 -12.22
N MET A 252 6.40 -0.76 -11.54
CA MET A 252 7.86 -0.76 -11.49
C MET A 252 8.42 -2.02 -10.78
N ALA A 253 7.72 -2.57 -9.78
CA ALA A 253 8.17 -3.78 -9.08
C ALA A 253 8.26 -5.03 -9.98
N VAL A 254 7.42 -5.12 -11.01
CA VAL A 254 7.41 -6.22 -11.99
C VAL A 254 8.03 -5.84 -13.34
N ASN A 255 8.35 -4.55 -13.55
CA ASN A 255 8.92 -4.06 -14.79
C ASN A 255 10.20 -4.82 -15.15
N ASN A 256 10.20 -5.41 -16.35
CA ASN A 256 11.31 -6.21 -16.86
C ASN A 256 11.76 -7.36 -15.93
N SER A 257 10.87 -7.92 -15.10
CA SER A 257 11.22 -9.02 -14.18
C SER A 257 11.16 -10.42 -14.82
N GLY A 258 11.08 -10.48 -16.15
CA GLY A 258 10.83 -11.71 -16.90
C GLY A 258 9.45 -12.35 -16.65
N LEU A 259 8.54 -11.67 -15.94
CA LEU A 259 7.15 -12.10 -15.79
C LEU A 259 6.29 -11.59 -16.94
N ALA A 260 5.29 -12.35 -17.38
CA ALA A 260 4.34 -11.93 -18.40
C ALA A 260 3.65 -10.60 -18.04
N ALA A 261 3.30 -10.39 -16.76
CA ALA A 261 2.73 -9.13 -16.27
C ALA A 261 3.68 -7.92 -16.40
N GLY A 262 4.98 -8.20 -16.47
CA GLY A 262 6.10 -7.25 -16.51
C GLY A 262 6.63 -6.94 -17.90
N GLN A 263 6.06 -7.53 -18.94
CA GLN A 263 6.61 -7.59 -20.30
C GLN A 263 5.53 -7.30 -21.36
N PRO A 264 5.93 -6.85 -22.56
CA PRO A 264 5.02 -6.75 -23.71
C PRO A 264 4.43 -8.13 -24.06
N PRO A 265 3.15 -8.23 -24.48
CA PRO A 265 2.22 -7.13 -24.77
C PRO A 265 1.45 -6.59 -23.55
N HIS A 266 1.59 -7.19 -22.36
CA HIS A 266 0.79 -6.82 -21.18
C HIS A 266 1.22 -5.48 -20.56
N MET A 267 2.52 -5.21 -20.52
CA MET A 267 3.05 -3.94 -20.02
C MET A 267 4.30 -3.53 -20.80
N PRO A 268 4.43 -2.27 -21.26
CA PRO A 268 5.67 -1.80 -21.86
C PRO A 268 6.80 -1.76 -20.81
N ILE A 269 8.03 -1.86 -21.29
CA ILE A 269 9.21 -1.75 -20.44
C ILE A 269 9.50 -0.28 -20.18
N TYR A 270 9.50 0.11 -18.91
CA TYR A 270 9.80 1.47 -18.49
C TYR A 270 11.28 1.62 -18.13
N VAL A 271 11.88 2.75 -18.50
CA VAL A 271 13.27 3.07 -18.13
C VAL A 271 13.35 3.46 -16.65
N ASN A 272 12.38 4.23 -16.17
CA ASN A 272 12.29 4.72 -14.80
C ASN A 272 10.83 4.94 -14.40
N TRP A 273 10.59 5.32 -13.14
CA TRP A 273 9.23 5.48 -12.63
C TRP A 273 8.50 6.69 -13.23
N THR A 274 9.21 7.73 -13.70
CA THR A 274 8.58 8.91 -14.31
C THR A 274 8.10 8.61 -15.73
N ASP A 275 8.81 7.75 -16.45
CA ASP A 275 8.37 7.19 -17.74
C ASP A 275 7.09 6.35 -17.56
N CYS A 276 7.09 5.45 -16.56
CA CYS A 276 5.88 4.71 -16.16
C CYS A 276 4.71 5.65 -15.83
N TRP A 277 4.96 6.68 -15.02
CA TRP A 277 3.97 7.69 -14.68
C TRP A 277 3.43 8.40 -15.92
N SER A 278 4.31 8.87 -16.81
CA SER A 278 3.94 9.58 -18.04
C SER A 278 3.07 8.72 -18.95
N HIS A 279 3.44 7.46 -19.15
CA HIS A 279 2.66 6.51 -19.94
C HIS A 279 1.28 6.24 -19.33
N LEU A 280 1.21 5.93 -18.03
CA LEU A 280 -0.07 5.70 -17.34
C LEU A 280 -0.95 6.95 -17.28
N SER A 281 -0.34 8.13 -17.17
CA SER A 281 -1.04 9.41 -17.18
C SER A 281 -1.70 9.68 -18.53
N ARG A 282 -0.95 9.52 -19.63
CA ARG A 282 -1.45 9.70 -21.01
C ARG A 282 -2.61 8.76 -21.34
N ASN A 283 -2.59 7.55 -20.80
CA ASN A 283 -3.63 6.54 -21.02
C ASN A 283 -4.76 6.58 -19.98
N ASN A 284 -4.76 7.55 -19.05
CA ASN A 284 -5.77 7.68 -18.00
C ASN A 284 -5.91 6.41 -17.12
N GLN A 285 -4.75 5.84 -16.78
CA GLN A 285 -4.60 4.56 -16.06
C GLN A 285 -3.94 4.70 -14.67
N LEU A 286 -3.60 5.93 -14.24
CA LEU A 286 -3.02 6.19 -12.92
C LEU A 286 -3.92 5.80 -11.74
N LYS A 287 -5.24 5.64 -11.95
CA LYS A 287 -6.19 5.26 -10.91
C LYS A 287 -6.81 3.86 -11.10
N ARG A 288 -6.19 2.99 -11.91
CA ARG A 288 -6.62 1.59 -12.06
C ARG A 288 -6.64 0.88 -10.71
N GLY A 289 -7.78 0.29 -10.34
CA GLY A 289 -7.93 -0.43 -9.07
C GLY A 289 -8.16 0.45 -7.84
N SER A 290 -8.40 1.75 -8.02
CA SER A 290 -8.79 2.67 -6.93
C SER A 290 -10.19 2.37 -6.40
N SER A 291 -11.08 1.83 -7.24
CA SER A 291 -12.42 1.39 -6.88
C SER A 291 -12.52 -0.14 -6.93
N ILE A 292 -13.12 -0.72 -5.89
CA ILE A 292 -13.33 -2.17 -5.74
C ILE A 292 -14.60 -2.63 -6.45
N VAL A 293 -15.65 -1.81 -6.40
CA VAL A 293 -17.01 -2.18 -6.85
C VAL A 293 -17.32 -1.57 -8.21
N TRP A 294 -17.27 -0.24 -8.33
CA TRP A 294 -17.58 0.46 -9.58
C TRP A 294 -16.32 0.75 -10.37
N ARG A 295 -16.05 -0.08 -11.37
CA ARG A 295 -14.86 0.02 -12.20
C ARG A 295 -15.29 0.31 -13.62
N TYR A 296 -14.74 1.37 -14.21
CA TYR A 296 -15.04 1.76 -15.59
C TYR A 296 -13.77 1.59 -16.43
N TYR A 297 -13.95 1.10 -17.65
CA TYR A 297 -12.88 1.00 -18.63
C TYR A 297 -12.50 2.39 -19.13
N THR A 298 -11.21 2.75 -18.98
CA THR A 298 -10.67 4.05 -19.40
C THR A 298 -9.70 3.96 -20.57
N GLY A 299 -9.49 2.77 -21.14
CA GLY A 299 -8.64 2.59 -22.32
C GLY A 299 -9.26 3.20 -23.57
N THR A 300 -8.48 3.32 -24.65
CA THR A 300 -8.95 3.75 -25.96
C THR A 300 -10.15 2.91 -26.37
N THR A 301 -11.32 3.54 -26.30
CA THR A 301 -12.56 2.96 -26.82
C THR A 301 -12.35 2.88 -28.32
N ALA A 302 -12.04 1.69 -28.86
CA ALA A 302 -12.33 1.44 -30.25
C ALA A 302 -13.84 1.67 -30.34
N VAL A 303 -14.25 2.80 -30.94
CA VAL A 303 -15.64 3.11 -31.21
C VAL A 303 -16.10 1.99 -32.14
N LEU A 304 -16.69 0.94 -31.58
CA LEU A 304 -17.46 -0.03 -32.33
C LEU A 304 -18.67 0.75 -32.83
N ARG A 305 -18.53 1.35 -34.01
CA ARG A 305 -19.68 1.82 -34.76
C ARG A 305 -20.56 0.59 -34.97
N PRO A 306 -21.84 0.63 -34.56
CA PRO A 306 -22.76 -0.40 -34.99
C PRO A 306 -22.82 -0.34 -36.52
N ASN A 307 -22.56 -1.48 -37.16
CA ASN A 307 -22.89 -1.69 -38.57
C ASN A 307 -24.41 -1.71 -38.74
#